data_AF-A0A6V8PHI2-F1
#
_entry.id   AF-A0A6V8PHI2-F1
#
_cell.length_a   1.000
_cell.length_b   1.000
_cell.length_c   1.000
_cell.angle_alpha   90.00
_cell.angle_beta   90.00
_cell.angle_gamma   90.00
#
_symmetry.space_group_name_H-M   'P 1'
#
loop_
_entity.id
_entity.type
_entity.pdbx_description
1 polymer ?
#
loop_
_entity_poly.entity_id
_entity_poly.type
_entity_poly.pdbx_seq_one_letter_code
_entity_poly.pdbx_strand_id
1 'polypeptide(L)'
;MTDKLFITIDSKYQRDQFDDWLAGGKVEYKGKTHHWSAQNSNYGFGWEIGPITEEDWSGLDEDEFNELMRVIERCLCEHKTEYVI
;
A
#
# COMPACT_ATOMS: atom_id res chain seq x y z
N MET A 1 -9.21 15.48 -14.79
CA MET A 1 -8.65 14.32 -15.51
C MET A 1 -8.25 13.36 -14.43
N THR A 2 -8.96 12.24 -14.31
CA THR A 2 -8.65 11.23 -13.29
C THR A 2 -7.37 10.55 -13.75
N ASP A 3 -6.26 10.86 -13.09
CA ASP A 3 -5.01 10.15 -13.33
C ASP A 3 -5.26 8.66 -13.11
N LYS A 4 -4.83 7.82 -14.05
CA LYS A 4 -5.02 6.38 -13.93
C LYS A 4 -4.22 5.88 -12.74
N LEU A 5 -4.90 5.14 -11.87
CA LEU A 5 -4.31 4.56 -10.67
C LEU A 5 -4.30 3.05 -10.82
N PHE A 6 -3.12 2.44 -10.81
CA PHE A 6 -2.97 0.99 -10.75
C PHE A 6 -2.31 0.59 -9.45
N ILE A 7 -2.94 -0.29 -8.68
CA ILE A 7 -2.37 -0.84 -7.45
C ILE A 7 -2.18 -2.33 -7.65
N THR A 8 -0.98 -2.81 -7.38
CA THR A 8 -0.64 -4.23 -7.31
C THR A 8 -0.29 -4.56 -5.87
N ILE A 9 -0.90 -5.61 -5.33
CA ILE A 9 -0.61 -6.14 -3.99
C ILE A 9 0.15 -7.46 -4.14
N ASP A 10 1.39 -7.48 -3.64
CA ASP A 10 2.20 -8.68 -3.42
C ASP A 10 2.16 -9.02 -1.92
N SER A 11 1.13 -9.76 -1.52
CA SER A 11 0.96 -10.24 -0.14
C SER A 11 1.80 -11.49 0.10
N LYS A 12 3.01 -11.31 0.64
CA LYS A 12 3.81 -12.43 1.16
C LYS A 12 3.35 -12.77 2.58
N TYR A 13 2.46 -13.76 2.62
CA TYR A 13 1.84 -14.32 3.82
C TYR A 13 2.82 -14.59 4.99
N GLN A 14 2.34 -14.22 6.18
CA GLN A 14 2.71 -14.64 7.56
C GLN A 14 4.17 -15.02 7.82
N ARG A 15 4.88 -14.21 8.61
CA ARG A 15 6.13 -14.65 9.26
C ARG A 15 5.78 -15.32 10.60
N ASP A 16 5.94 -16.63 10.67
CA ASP A 16 5.70 -17.46 11.87
C ASP A 16 6.46 -17.02 13.14
N GLN A 17 7.47 -16.15 13.02
CA GLN A 17 8.25 -15.68 14.18
C GLN A 17 7.68 -14.43 14.87
N PHE A 18 6.75 -13.69 14.26
CA PHE A 18 6.29 -12.41 14.82
C PHE A 18 4.76 -12.18 14.80
N ASP A 19 3.94 -13.13 14.33
CA ASP A 19 2.47 -12.97 14.14
C ASP A 19 2.06 -11.72 13.33
N ASP A 20 3.03 -11.07 12.68
CA ASP A 20 2.83 -9.88 11.87
C ASP A 20 2.44 -10.27 10.45
N TRP A 21 1.34 -9.72 9.96
CA TRP A 21 0.98 -9.86 8.55
C TRP A 21 1.77 -8.85 7.76
N LEU A 22 2.50 -9.31 6.75
CA LEU A 22 3.23 -8.46 5.83
C LEU A 22 2.50 -8.43 4.49
N ALA A 23 2.24 -7.23 4.01
CA ALA A 23 1.83 -6.98 2.65
C ALA A 23 2.77 -5.95 2.02
N GLY A 24 2.79 -5.91 0.71
CA GLY A 24 3.47 -4.85 0.00
C GLY A 24 3.00 -4.81 -1.43
N GLY A 25 3.65 -3.97 -2.21
CA GLY A 25 3.32 -3.88 -3.61
C GLY A 25 3.81 -2.60 -4.24
N LYS A 26 3.13 -2.24 -5.32
CA LYS A 26 3.41 -1.03 -6.07
C LYS A 26 2.13 -0.30 -6.44
N VAL A 27 2.25 1.01 -6.56
CA VAL A 27 1.25 1.90 -7.11
C VAL A 27 1.84 2.55 -8.35
N GLU A 28 1.14 2.48 -9.47
CA GLU A 28 1.47 3.27 -10.66
C GLU A 28 0.48 4.44 -10.73
N TYR A 29 1.00 5.65 -10.53
CA TYR A 29 0.23 6.88 -10.47
C TYR A 29 1.03 8.02 -11.09
N LYS A 30 0.38 8.84 -11.93
CA LYS A 30 1.03 9.95 -12.68
C LYS A 30 2.29 9.54 -13.46
N GLY A 31 2.32 8.31 -13.97
CA GLY A 31 3.46 7.77 -14.71
C GLY A 31 4.70 7.46 -13.86
N LYS A 32 4.57 7.50 -12.53
CA LYS A 32 5.58 7.05 -11.57
C LYS A 32 5.13 5.74 -10.93
N THR A 33 6.12 4.95 -10.50
CA THR A 33 5.88 3.74 -9.70
C THR A 33 6.35 4.00 -8.28
N HIS A 34 5.44 3.83 -7.32
CA HIS A 34 5.65 4.03 -5.90
C HIS A 34 5.57 2.68 -5.21
N HIS A 35 6.61 2.27 -4.49
CA HIS A 35 6.56 1.01 -3.74
C HIS A 35 6.08 1.24 -2.32
N TRP A 36 5.39 0.24 -1.76
CA TRP A 36 4.86 0.31 -0.41
C TRP A 36 4.96 -1.05 0.27
N SER A 37 4.97 -1.00 1.60
CA SER A 37 4.85 -2.15 2.48
C SER A 37 3.84 -1.83 3.57
N ALA A 38 3.16 -2.86 4.05
CA ALA A 38 2.24 -2.75 5.16
C ALA A 38 2.49 -3.87 6.17
N GLN A 39 2.40 -3.52 7.45
CA GLN A 39 2.43 -4.48 8.55
C GLN A 39 1.10 -4.39 9.30
N ASN A 40 0.43 -5.52 9.54
CA ASN A 40 -0.65 -5.57 10.52
C ASN A 40 -0.12 -6.25 11.78
N SER A 41 0.10 -5.45 12.81
CA SER A 41 0.49 -5.96 14.11
C SER A 41 -0.75 -6.54 14.79
N ASN A 42 -0.64 -7.76 15.33
CA ASN A 42 -1.76 -8.48 15.96
C ASN A 42 -2.30 -7.79 17.24
N TYR A 43 -1.82 -6.57 17.55
CA TYR A 43 -2.21 -5.71 18.65
C TYR A 43 -3.48 -4.86 18.36
N GLY A 44 -4.10 -5.02 17.19
CA GLY A 44 -5.42 -4.43 16.88
C GLY A 44 -5.38 -3.00 16.35
N PHE A 45 -4.21 -2.52 15.89
CA PHE A 45 -4.06 -1.18 15.32
C PHE A 45 -4.35 -1.10 13.81
N GLY A 46 -4.51 -2.25 13.13
CA GLY A 46 -4.77 -2.30 11.69
C GLY A 46 -3.49 -2.34 10.86
N TRP A 47 -3.60 -2.05 9.56
CA TRP A 47 -2.46 -2.03 8.65
C TRP A 47 -1.68 -0.71 8.78
N GLU A 48 -0.43 -0.79 9.21
CA GLU A 48 0.53 0.29 9.12
C GLU A 48 1.16 0.26 7.72
N ILE A 49 0.67 1.13 6.82
CA ILE A 49 1.15 1.23 5.43
C ILE A 49 2.18 2.35 5.34
N GLY A 50 3.30 2.09 4.66
CA GLY A 50 4.34 3.07 4.43
C GLY A 50 5.15 2.80 3.16
N PRO A 51 5.97 3.77 2.74
CA PRO A 51 6.86 3.60 1.61
C PRO A 51 8.01 2.63 1.95
N ILE A 52 8.61 2.01 0.93
CA ILE A 52 9.84 1.21 1.13
C ILE A 52 11.04 2.14 1.39
N THR A 53 11.10 3.27 0.70
CA THR A 53 12.12 4.31 0.87
C THR A 53 11.48 5.70 0.95
N GLU A 54 12.12 6.67 1.61
CA GLU A 54 11.61 8.05 1.66
C GLU A 54 11.44 8.67 0.26
N GLU A 55 12.24 8.22 -0.71
CA GLU A 55 12.19 8.68 -2.09
C GLU A 55 11.04 8.09 -2.89
N ASP A 56 10.52 6.91 -2.51
CA ASP A 56 9.48 6.21 -3.28
C ASP A 56 8.27 7.11 -3.49
N TRP A 57 7.89 7.92 -2.50
CA TRP A 57 6.70 8.79 -2.57
C TRP A 57 7.07 10.26 -2.72
N SER A 58 8.33 10.54 -3.08
CA SER A 58 8.79 11.90 -3.33
C SER A 58 8.06 12.52 -4.53
N GLY A 59 7.34 13.60 -4.25
CA GLY A 59 6.55 14.33 -5.24
C GLY A 59 5.06 13.95 -5.29
N LEU A 60 4.57 13.20 -4.29
CA LEU A 60 3.16 13.23 -3.91
C LEU A 60 2.94 14.36 -2.91
N ASP A 61 1.82 15.07 -3.02
CA ASP A 61 1.37 15.92 -1.92
C ASP A 61 0.67 15.10 -0.81
N GLU A 62 0.35 15.76 0.30
CA GLU A 62 -0.26 15.10 1.46
C GLU A 62 -1.65 14.52 1.14
N ASP A 63 -2.43 15.17 0.29
CA ASP A 63 -3.77 14.70 -0.09
C ASP A 63 -3.66 13.46 -0.97
N GLU A 64 -2.75 13.47 -1.95
CA GLU A 64 -2.45 12.32 -2.81
C GLU A 64 -1.93 11.13 -2.02
N PHE A 65 -0.98 11.38 -1.11
CA PHE A 65 -0.47 10.38 -0.17
C PHE A 65 -1.62 9.73 0.60
N ASN A 66 -2.47 10.55 1.22
CA ASN A 66 -3.57 10.08 2.05
C ASN A 66 -4.63 9.33 1.23
N GLU A 67 -4.90 9.74 0.00
CA GLU A 67 -5.81 9.03 -0.90
C GLU A 67 -5.26 7.65 -1.25
N LEU A 68 -3.98 7.56 -1.66
CA LEU A 68 -3.35 6.28 -1.99
C LEU A 68 -3.36 5.32 -0.79
N MET A 69 -3.12 5.81 0.42
CA MET A 69 -3.18 5.02 1.66
C MET A 69 -4.55 4.42 1.89
N ARG A 70 -5.61 5.23 1.76
CA ARG A 70 -6.98 4.75 1.91
C ARG A 70 -7.34 3.69 0.87
N VAL A 71 -6.85 3.84 -0.37
CA VAL A 71 -7.13 2.84 -1.42
C VAL A 71 -6.37 1.54 -1.15
N ILE A 72 -5.09 1.60 -0.76
CA ILE A 72 -4.29 0.42 -0.40
C ILE A 72 -4.93 -0.31 0.79
N GLU A 73 -5.27 0.42 1.87
CA GLU A 73 -5.91 -0.14 3.06
C GLU A 73 -7.22 -0.86 2.70
N ARG A 74 -8.07 -0.22 1.90
CA ARG A 74 -9.32 -0.84 1.42
C ARG A 74 -9.05 -2.12 0.63
N CYS A 75 -8.04 -2.12 -0.26
CA CYS A 75 -7.70 -3.30 -1.03
C CYS A 75 -7.17 -4.44 -0.14
N LEU A 76 -6.40 -4.12 0.91
CA LEU A 76 -5.95 -5.10 1.92
C LEU A 76 -7.13 -5.69 2.70
N CYS A 77 -8.07 -4.85 3.15
CA CYS A 77 -9.29 -5.30 3.85
C CYS A 77 -10.23 -6.13 2.97
N GLU A 78 -10.31 -5.82 1.68
CA GLU A 78 -11.12 -6.55 0.70
C GLU A 78 -10.40 -7.78 0.10
N HIS A 79 -9.17 -8.06 0.53
CA HIS A 79 -8.31 -9.12 -0.02
C HIS A 79 -8.15 -9.07 -1.56
N LYS A 80 -8.12 -7.85 -2.12
CA LYS A 80 -7.87 -7.64 -3.55
C LYS A 80 -6.38 -7.76 -3.85
N THR A 81 -6.04 -8.30 -5.01
CA THR A 81 -4.65 -8.38 -5.49
C THR A 81 -4.31 -7.25 -6.46
N GLU A 82 -5.32 -6.70 -7.13
CA GLU A 82 -5.18 -5.64 -8.14
C GLU A 82 -6.33 -4.65 -8.05
N TYR A 83 -6.07 -3.37 -8.36
CA TYR A 83 -7.08 -2.32 -8.39
C TYR A 83 -6.75 -1.26 -9.45
N VAL A 84 -7.76 -0.84 -10.21
CA VAL A 84 -7.63 0.13 -11.31
C VAL A 84 -8.74 1.17 -11.23
N ILE A 85 -8.38 2.46 -11.28
CA ILE A 85 -9.28 3.61 -11.50
C ILE A 85 -8.82 4.36 -12.74
#